data_AF-A0A328RKY3-F1
#
_entry.id   AF-A0A328RKY3-F1
#
_cell.length_a   1.000
_cell.length_b   1.000
_cell.length_c   1.000
_cell.angle_alpha   90.00
_cell.angle_beta   90.00
_cell.angle_gamma   90.00
#
_symmetry.space_group_name_H-M   'P 1'
#
loop_
_entity.id
_entity.type
_entity.pdbx_description
1 polymer ?
#
loop_
_entity_poly.entity_id
_entity_poly.type
_entity_poly.pdbx_seq_one_letter_code
_entity_poly.pdbx_strand_id
1 'polypeptide(L)'
;MSDGNPLLNNVSVQGAAKSIESLMDSNGVITKPQPEATPVEKEETVKAESEVQQQPETQPEEILEVADEEQASEDENAIEEQETDLHQVIVNGEKIDVDLEELKAGYQKDADYRRKTEEIAIEKRELKSEEDRLKNQYSTKMEDLNSLVATLNAEINNDVNSQELDKLWDEDPTEAARVDRKINKRKQSIQQAQQKLREHQQTQFQEILKEEQKKLHLKHPEIADPIKGTTVKSNIMNYLSSKGFTNEDVARIYDSRMFDVIMDGMKAKATKPNLVSKKVKPSKFVKSGVKSTKEDMDSQSRLNKIKTLKKSGSTKDATELLLRYL
;
A
#
# COMPACT_ATOMS: atom_id res chain seq x y z
N MET A 1 -16.91 17.29 18.52
CA MET A 1 -15.52 17.29 19.00
C MET A 1 -14.70 16.62 17.91
N SER A 2 -14.06 17.43 17.05
CA SER A 2 -13.24 16.96 15.94
C SER A 2 -11.81 17.37 16.27
N ASP A 3 -10.98 16.38 16.57
CA ASP A 3 -9.55 16.56 16.82
C ASP A 3 -8.85 16.84 15.48
N GLY A 4 -8.82 18.12 15.09
CA GLY A 4 -8.03 18.60 13.97
C GLY A 4 -6.58 18.74 14.37
N ASN A 5 -5.69 17.98 13.72
CA ASN A 5 -4.24 18.05 13.92
C ASN A 5 -3.71 19.48 13.61
N PRO A 6 -3.08 20.18 14.57
CA PRO A 6 -2.70 21.59 14.46
C PRO A 6 -1.61 21.88 13.41
N LEU A 7 -0.98 20.84 12.85
CA LEU A 7 0.03 20.97 11.79
C LEU A 7 -0.56 21.31 10.40
N LEU A 8 -1.88 21.22 10.25
CA LEU A 8 -2.56 21.42 8.97
C LEU A 8 -3.04 22.85 8.72
N ASN A 9 -2.79 23.80 9.62
CA ASN A 9 -3.41 25.13 9.52
C ASN A 9 -2.60 26.17 8.73
N ASN A 10 -1.41 25.86 8.21
CA ASN A 10 -0.62 26.84 7.44
C ASN A 10 0.27 26.19 6.38
N VAL A 11 -0.28 25.73 5.25
CA VAL A 11 0.53 25.35 4.09
C VAL A 11 -0.08 25.88 2.79
N SER A 12 0.65 26.82 2.17
CA SER A 12 0.39 27.40 0.84
C SER A 12 0.10 26.33 -0.23
N VAL A 13 -0.72 26.71 -1.22
CA VAL A 13 -1.18 25.96 -2.42
C VAL A 13 -0.09 25.13 -3.13
N GLN A 14 1.19 25.52 -2.99
CA GLN A 14 2.34 24.81 -3.57
C GLN A 14 2.77 23.56 -2.77
N GLY A 15 2.39 23.43 -1.50
CA GLY A 15 2.66 22.25 -0.67
C GLY A 15 1.72 21.09 -0.97
N ALA A 16 0.47 21.38 -1.35
CA ALA A 16 -0.58 20.38 -1.60
C ALA A 16 -0.26 19.44 -2.78
N ALA A 17 0.30 19.98 -3.87
CA ALA A 17 0.73 19.17 -5.01
C ALA A 17 1.89 18.23 -4.64
N LYS A 18 2.83 18.70 -3.79
CA LYS A 18 3.99 17.95 -3.31
C LYS A 18 3.61 16.81 -2.36
N SER A 19 2.54 16.93 -1.58
CA SER A 19 2.08 15.87 -0.67
C SER A 19 1.56 14.64 -1.43
N ILE A 20 0.76 14.86 -2.47
CA ILE A 20 0.24 13.78 -3.33
C ILE A 20 1.34 13.26 -4.26
N GLU A 21 2.26 14.11 -4.70
CA GLU A 21 3.45 13.70 -5.44
C GLU A 21 4.35 12.81 -4.58
N SER A 22 4.68 13.21 -3.35
CA SER A 22 5.48 12.39 -2.44
C SER A 22 4.85 11.03 -2.08
N LEU A 23 3.53 10.91 -2.15
CA LEU A 23 2.79 9.66 -1.88
C LEU A 23 2.69 8.72 -3.09
N MET A 24 2.98 9.21 -4.31
CA MET A 24 2.78 8.45 -5.56
C MET A 24 4.05 8.38 -6.43
N ASP A 25 5.07 9.19 -6.14
CA ASP A 25 6.32 9.18 -6.90
C ASP A 25 7.16 7.95 -6.47
N SER A 26 7.43 7.08 -7.44
CA SER A 26 8.21 5.84 -7.26
C SER A 26 9.72 6.09 -7.18
N ASN A 27 10.15 7.35 -7.29
CA ASN A 27 11.55 7.72 -7.35
C ASN A 27 12.06 8.24 -6.01
N GLY A 28 12.54 7.32 -5.18
CA GLY A 28 13.63 7.63 -4.26
C GLY A 28 14.87 8.02 -5.06
N VAL A 29 14.98 9.28 -5.46
CA VAL A 29 16.23 9.84 -6.00
C VAL A 29 16.61 11.04 -5.14
N ILE A 30 17.66 10.81 -4.37
CA ILE A 30 18.50 11.83 -3.74
C ILE A 30 18.88 12.83 -4.83
N THR A 31 18.22 13.99 -4.87
CA THR A 31 18.75 15.15 -5.59
C THR A 31 19.93 15.69 -4.79
N LYS A 32 21.12 15.14 -5.04
CA LYS A 32 22.37 15.83 -4.75
C LYS A 32 22.34 17.16 -5.52
N PRO A 33 22.54 18.32 -4.88
CA PRO A 33 22.70 19.56 -5.62
C PRO A 33 24.01 19.50 -6.42
N GLN A 34 23.88 19.70 -7.72
CA GLN A 34 24.96 19.97 -8.66
C GLN A 34 25.65 21.30 -8.25
N PRO A 35 26.98 21.36 -8.10
CA PRO A 35 27.69 22.63 -8.08
C PRO A 35 28.10 23.05 -9.50
N GLU A 36 27.86 24.32 -9.81
CA GLU A 36 28.29 25.03 -11.01
C GLU A 36 29.82 25.01 -11.20
N ALA A 37 30.23 24.95 -12.47
CA ALA A 37 31.60 25.20 -12.97
C ALA A 37 31.83 26.73 -13.03
N THR A 38 32.97 27.39 -12.77
CA THR A 38 34.43 27.29 -13.07
C THR A 38 35.11 28.57 -12.47
N PRO A 39 36.44 28.90 -12.55
CA PRO A 39 37.64 28.21 -13.09
C PRO A 39 38.93 28.23 -12.20
N VAL A 40 39.77 27.19 -12.41
CA VAL A 40 41.26 27.10 -12.57
C VAL A 40 42.21 28.13 -11.91
N GLU A 41 43.13 27.67 -11.03
CA GLU A 41 44.58 27.96 -11.11
C GLU A 41 45.48 26.91 -10.39
N LYS A 42 46.37 26.35 -11.23
CA LYS A 42 47.63 25.57 -11.18
C LYS A 42 48.41 25.17 -9.89
N GLU A 43 48.98 23.95 -10.03
CA GLU A 43 50.33 23.42 -9.68
C GLU A 43 50.71 23.36 -8.18
N GLU A 44 51.42 22.36 -7.62
CA GLU A 44 52.38 21.38 -8.15
C GLU A 44 52.52 20.17 -7.18
N THR A 45 53.13 19.10 -7.70
CA THR A 45 53.59 17.81 -7.17
C THR A 45 54.05 17.68 -5.69
N VAL A 46 53.95 16.46 -5.10
CA VAL A 46 55.07 15.63 -4.58
C VAL A 46 54.59 14.19 -4.26
N LYS A 47 55.43 13.21 -4.64
CA LYS A 47 55.40 11.75 -4.38
C LYS A 47 55.66 11.36 -2.91
N ALA A 48 55.07 10.23 -2.46
CA ALA A 48 55.68 9.13 -1.68
C ALA A 48 54.53 8.18 -1.24
N GLU A 49 54.36 7.00 -1.82
CA GLU A 49 55.01 5.72 -1.44
C GLU A 49 54.69 5.27 -0.01
N SER A 50 53.72 4.37 0.14
CA SER A 50 53.62 3.39 1.23
C SER A 50 52.66 2.26 0.81
N GLU A 51 53.28 1.16 0.43
CA GLU A 51 52.76 -0.20 0.28
C GLU A 51 52.27 -0.75 1.63
N VAL A 52 51.04 -1.27 1.71
CA VAL A 52 50.69 -2.47 2.50
C VAL A 52 49.44 -3.13 1.89
N GLN A 53 49.66 -4.32 1.32
CA GLN A 53 48.65 -5.32 0.99
C GLN A 53 48.00 -5.87 2.26
N GLN A 54 46.68 -6.02 2.28
CA GLN A 54 46.02 -7.04 3.08
C GLN A 54 45.03 -7.80 2.19
N GLN A 55 45.41 -9.05 1.91
CA GLN A 55 44.59 -10.08 1.28
C GLN A 55 43.46 -10.54 2.21
N PRO A 56 42.36 -11.06 1.66
CA PRO A 56 41.29 -11.70 2.42
C PRO A 56 41.71 -13.09 2.91
N GLU A 57 41.48 -13.37 4.21
CA GLU A 57 41.52 -14.72 4.77
C GLU A 57 40.36 -15.55 4.24
N THR A 58 40.64 -16.39 3.25
CA THR A 58 39.87 -17.60 2.93
C THR A 58 40.36 -18.72 3.84
N GLN A 59 39.50 -19.19 4.74
CA GLN A 59 39.74 -20.43 5.49
C GLN A 59 39.58 -21.64 4.55
N PRO A 60 40.51 -22.62 4.59
CA PRO A 60 40.51 -23.77 3.71
C PRO A 60 39.53 -24.85 4.15
N GLU A 61 38.95 -25.51 3.14
CA GLU A 61 38.23 -26.78 3.22
C GLU A 61 39.13 -27.84 3.89
N GLU A 62 38.62 -28.47 4.94
CA GLU A 62 39.21 -29.67 5.53
C GLU A 62 38.70 -30.88 4.72
N ILE A 63 39.45 -31.20 3.66
CA ILE A 63 39.30 -32.42 2.88
C ILE A 63 40.10 -33.49 3.64
N LEU A 64 39.40 -34.45 4.25
CA LEU A 64 40.02 -35.63 4.87
C LEU A 64 40.67 -36.48 3.78
N GLU A 65 42.00 -36.45 3.77
CA GLU A 65 42.88 -37.30 2.97
C GLU A 65 42.83 -38.72 3.55
N VAL A 66 42.20 -39.64 2.81
CA VAL A 66 42.17 -41.06 3.14
C VAL A 66 43.51 -41.65 2.72
N ALA A 67 44.28 -42.12 3.71
CA ALA A 67 45.52 -42.85 3.50
C ALA A 67 45.24 -44.20 2.82
N ASP A 68 45.83 -44.38 1.64
CA ASP A 68 45.95 -45.64 0.92
C ASP A 68 46.93 -46.55 1.67
N GLU A 69 46.46 -47.67 2.21
CA GLU A 69 47.28 -48.83 2.56
C GLU A 69 46.72 -50.06 1.83
N GLU A 70 47.35 -50.38 0.70
CA GLU A 70 47.20 -51.66 0.01
C GLU A 70 47.68 -52.81 0.92
N GLN A 71 46.75 -53.65 1.39
CA GLN A 71 47.04 -55.06 1.66
C GLN A 71 45.97 -55.93 1.02
N ALA A 72 46.38 -56.59 -0.06
CA ALA A 72 45.64 -57.66 -0.71
C ALA A 72 45.53 -58.89 0.21
N SER A 73 44.31 -59.34 0.45
CA SER A 73 44.02 -60.73 0.79
C SER A 73 42.70 -61.14 0.13
N GLU A 74 42.82 -62.04 -0.84
CA GLU A 74 41.75 -62.87 -1.40
C GLU A 74 41.01 -63.59 -0.29
N ASP A 75 39.68 -63.46 -0.18
CA ASP A 75 38.76 -64.59 -0.36
C ASP A 75 37.29 -64.14 -0.31
N GLU A 76 36.48 -64.87 -1.09
CA GLU A 76 35.01 -64.96 -1.08
C GLU A 76 34.14 -63.71 -1.32
N ASN A 77 33.48 -63.75 -2.49
CA ASN A 77 32.24 -63.05 -2.79
C ASN A 77 31.15 -63.40 -1.77
N ALA A 78 31.12 -62.70 -0.63
CA ALA A 78 29.91 -62.52 0.15
C ALA A 78 29.14 -61.36 -0.45
N ILE A 79 28.19 -61.67 -1.34
CA ILE A 79 27.09 -60.76 -1.66
C ILE A 79 26.27 -60.69 -0.37
N GLU A 80 26.57 -59.74 0.51
CA GLU A 80 25.59 -59.28 1.48
C GLU A 80 24.47 -58.64 0.65
N GLU A 81 23.38 -59.38 0.46
CA GLU A 81 22.09 -58.80 0.11
C GLU A 81 21.73 -57.82 1.23
N GLN A 82 22.13 -56.56 1.09
CA GLN A 82 21.46 -55.47 1.77
C GLN A 82 20.05 -55.42 1.19
N GLU A 83 19.12 -56.15 1.82
CA GLU A 83 17.70 -55.88 1.70
C GLU A 83 17.51 -54.41 2.10
N THR A 84 17.50 -53.50 1.13
CA THR A 84 17.09 -52.11 1.36
C THR A 84 15.63 -52.19 1.76
N ASP A 85 15.38 -52.17 3.07
CA ASP A 85 14.05 -52.29 3.66
C ASP A 85 13.32 -50.96 3.39
N LEU A 86 12.79 -50.85 2.18
CA LEU A 86 12.11 -49.66 1.67
C LEU A 86 10.80 -49.49 2.43
N HIS A 87 10.69 -48.39 3.18
CA HIS A 87 9.53 -48.05 3.98
C HIS A 87 8.67 -47.02 3.27
N GLN A 88 7.39 -47.33 3.04
CA GLN A 88 6.47 -46.41 2.39
C GLN A 88 5.97 -45.33 3.38
N VAL A 89 6.31 -44.07 3.12
CA VAL A 89 5.93 -42.90 3.93
C VAL A 89 5.06 -41.96 3.12
N ILE A 90 4.08 -41.34 3.77
CA ILE A 90 3.19 -40.36 3.13
C ILE A 90 3.66 -38.95 3.48
N VAL A 91 4.18 -38.21 2.51
CA VAL A 91 4.58 -36.80 2.66
C VAL A 91 3.66 -35.97 1.77
N ASN A 92 2.96 -34.99 2.34
CA ASN A 92 2.04 -34.10 1.61
C ASN A 92 0.95 -34.82 0.75
N GLY A 93 0.60 -36.06 1.10
CA GLY A 93 -0.41 -36.86 0.41
C GLY A 93 0.12 -37.78 -0.71
N GLU A 94 1.43 -37.77 -0.98
CA GLU A 94 2.09 -38.67 -1.92
C GLU A 94 2.80 -39.80 -1.16
N LYS A 95 2.69 -41.03 -1.67
CA LYS A 95 3.37 -42.22 -1.10
C LYS A 95 4.75 -42.32 -1.72
N ILE A 96 5.78 -42.22 -0.89
CA ILE A 96 7.18 -42.30 -1.31
C ILE A 96 7.81 -43.44 -0.53
N ASP A 97 8.49 -44.33 -1.24
CA ASP A 97 9.24 -45.42 -0.64
C ASP A 97 10.63 -44.87 -0.30
N VAL A 98 10.96 -44.81 0.99
CA VAL A 98 12.19 -44.22 1.52
C VAL A 98 12.95 -45.26 2.34
N ASP A 99 14.27 -45.14 2.37
CA ASP A 99 15.12 -46.01 3.18
C ASP A 99 15.10 -45.59 4.66
N LEU A 100 15.52 -46.49 5.56
CA LEU A 100 15.59 -46.24 7.01
C LEU A 100 16.52 -45.07 7.36
N GLU A 101 17.57 -44.85 6.59
CA GLU A 101 18.49 -43.71 6.77
C GLU A 101 17.81 -42.38 6.43
N GLU A 102 17.05 -42.33 5.34
CA GLU A 102 16.30 -41.13 4.92
C GLU A 102 15.17 -40.80 5.90
N LEU A 103 14.51 -41.82 6.47
CA LEU A 103 13.55 -41.66 7.55
C LEU A 103 14.17 -41.02 8.79
N LYS A 104 15.30 -41.54 9.27
CA LYS A 104 16.02 -40.98 10.42
C LYS A 104 16.46 -39.54 10.15
N ALA A 105 17.01 -39.28 8.97
CA ALA A 105 17.41 -37.94 8.56
C ALA A 105 16.21 -36.98 8.45
N GLY A 106 15.05 -37.45 7.98
CA GLY A 106 13.80 -36.70 7.91
C GLY A 106 13.27 -36.30 9.29
N TYR A 107 13.25 -37.25 10.24
CA TYR A 107 12.88 -36.96 11.63
C TYR A 107 13.85 -35.99 12.31
N GLN A 108 15.16 -36.14 12.09
CA GLN A 108 16.15 -35.23 12.62
C GLN A 108 15.97 -33.81 12.06
N LYS A 109 15.76 -33.69 10.75
CA LYS A 109 15.47 -32.41 10.09
C LYS A 109 14.16 -31.81 10.57
N ASP A 110 13.08 -32.58 10.71
CA ASP A 110 11.79 -32.07 11.21
C ASP A 110 11.91 -31.58 12.65
N ALA A 111 12.60 -32.33 13.52
CA ALA A 111 12.87 -31.89 14.89
C ALA A 111 13.66 -30.57 14.91
N ASP A 112 14.69 -30.45 14.06
CA ASP A 112 15.48 -29.23 13.91
C ASP A 112 14.65 -28.06 13.36
N TYR A 113 13.82 -28.30 12.34
CA TYR A 113 12.95 -27.29 11.74
C TYR A 113 11.89 -26.83 12.73
N ARG A 114 11.30 -27.73 13.50
CA ARG A 114 10.33 -27.39 14.56
C ARG A 114 11.00 -26.55 15.63
N ARG A 115 12.16 -26.97 16.14
CA ARG A 115 12.92 -26.20 17.13
C ARG A 115 13.26 -24.80 16.60
N LYS A 116 13.79 -24.71 15.37
CA LYS A 116 14.12 -23.42 14.73
C LYS A 116 12.88 -22.56 14.49
N THR A 117 11.76 -23.15 14.09
CA THR A 117 10.52 -22.41 13.85
C THR A 117 9.93 -21.89 15.15
N GLU A 118 9.99 -22.69 16.22
CA GLU A 118 9.59 -22.28 17.56
C GLU A 118 10.49 -21.15 18.07
N GLU A 119 11.81 -21.27 17.92
CA GLU A 119 12.79 -20.23 18.29
C GLU A 119 12.54 -18.93 17.52
N ILE A 120 12.37 -18.99 16.18
CA ILE A 120 12.04 -17.82 15.36
C ILE A 120 10.68 -17.23 15.77
N ALA A 121 9.70 -18.04 16.13
CA ALA A 121 8.40 -17.55 16.58
C ALA A 121 8.47 -16.87 17.95
N ILE A 122 9.35 -17.35 18.84
CA ILE A 122 9.66 -16.71 20.12
C ILE A 122 10.38 -15.38 19.87
N GLU A 123 11.46 -15.39 19.08
CA GLU A 123 12.24 -14.20 18.74
C GLU A 123 11.37 -13.11 18.09
N LYS A 124 10.52 -13.47 17.11
CA LYS A 124 9.58 -12.52 16.49
C LYS A 124 8.60 -11.92 17.48
N ARG A 125 8.14 -12.70 18.46
CA ARG A 125 7.22 -12.21 19.51
C ARG A 125 7.94 -11.27 20.47
N GLU A 126 9.16 -11.62 20.86
CA GLU A 126 10.02 -10.80 21.72
C GLU A 126 10.36 -9.47 21.04
N LEU A 127 10.83 -9.51 19.79
CA LEU A 127 11.13 -8.32 18.99
C LEU A 127 9.91 -7.41 18.85
N LYS A 128 8.73 -7.98 18.56
CA LYS A 128 7.49 -7.20 18.49
C LYS A 128 7.12 -6.56 19.83
N SER A 129 7.28 -7.29 20.93
CA SER A 129 7.03 -6.78 22.28
C SER A 129 7.99 -5.64 22.65
N GLU A 130 9.28 -5.78 22.29
CA GLU A 130 10.28 -4.72 22.46
C GLU A 130 9.98 -3.50 21.60
N GLU A 131 9.57 -3.70 20.34
CA GLU A 131 9.14 -2.63 19.44
C GLU A 131 7.93 -1.88 20.01
N ASP A 132 6.91 -2.60 20.46
CA ASP A 132 5.71 -2.01 21.08
C ASP A 132 6.06 -1.26 22.36
N ARG A 133 6.93 -1.83 23.20
CA ARG A 133 7.42 -1.16 24.42
C ARG A 133 8.19 0.12 24.08
N LEU A 134 9.08 0.07 23.10
CA LEU A 134 9.88 1.20 22.67
C LEU A 134 8.98 2.30 22.08
N LYS A 135 8.02 1.94 21.22
CA LYS A 135 7.00 2.84 20.67
C LYS A 135 6.20 3.52 21.77
N ASN A 136 5.73 2.77 22.76
CA ASN A 136 4.97 3.33 23.89
C ASN A 136 5.83 4.28 24.74
N GLN A 137 7.04 3.87 25.12
CA GLN A 137 7.97 4.73 25.87
C GLN A 137 8.31 6.01 25.10
N TYR A 138 8.50 5.88 23.79
CA TYR A 138 8.77 6.99 22.91
C TYR A 138 7.58 7.95 22.83
N SER A 139 6.36 7.41 22.63
CA SER A 139 5.12 8.19 22.60
C SER A 139 4.91 8.96 23.90
N THR A 140 5.08 8.32 25.07
CA THR A 140 4.94 9.01 26.36
C THR A 140 5.98 10.12 26.51
N LYS A 141 7.24 9.87 26.16
CA LYS A 141 8.28 10.92 26.18
C LYS A 141 7.94 12.09 25.26
N MET A 142 7.31 11.83 24.11
CA MET A 142 6.87 12.88 23.20
C MET A 142 5.70 13.69 23.76
N GLU A 143 4.71 13.05 24.37
CA GLU A 143 3.62 13.71 25.09
C GLU A 143 4.18 14.63 26.19
N ASP A 144 5.11 14.10 27.00
CA ASP A 144 5.78 14.83 28.07
C ASP A 144 6.55 16.04 27.51
N LEU A 145 7.30 15.86 26.42
CA LEU A 145 8.02 16.96 25.76
C LEU A 145 7.07 18.03 25.21
N ASN A 146 5.95 17.63 24.59
CA ASN A 146 4.93 18.58 24.11
C ASN A 146 4.36 19.38 25.29
N SER A 147 4.03 18.72 26.39
CA SER A 147 3.51 19.38 27.59
C SER A 147 4.54 20.33 28.22
N LEU A 148 5.80 19.91 28.30
CA LEU A 148 6.90 20.72 28.83
C LEU A 148 7.15 21.96 27.96
N VAL A 149 7.14 21.80 26.64
CA VAL A 149 7.25 22.95 25.74
C VAL A 149 6.07 23.89 25.93
N ALA A 150 4.85 23.39 26.09
CA ALA A 150 3.67 24.22 26.33
C ALA A 150 3.75 24.98 27.67
N THR A 151 4.15 24.33 28.76
CA THR A 151 4.31 24.97 30.07
C THR A 151 5.42 26.00 30.07
N LEU A 152 6.56 25.70 29.46
CA LEU A 152 7.68 26.63 29.33
C LEU A 152 7.31 27.86 28.49
N ASN A 153 6.51 27.71 27.43
CA ASN A 153 5.98 28.86 26.68
C ASN A 153 5.05 29.72 27.54
N ALA A 154 4.20 29.09 28.36
CA ALA A 154 3.33 29.83 29.28
C ALA A 154 4.14 30.55 30.36
N GLU A 155 5.17 29.91 30.94
CA GLU A 155 6.07 30.53 31.92
C GLU A 155 6.78 31.75 31.33
N ILE A 156 7.34 31.65 30.12
CA ILE A 156 7.96 32.81 29.45
C ILE A 156 6.95 33.94 29.25
N ASN A 157 5.74 33.65 28.80
CA ASN A 157 4.74 34.70 28.59
C ASN A 157 4.33 35.39 29.91
N ASN A 158 4.48 34.73 31.05
CA ASN A 158 4.26 35.32 32.38
C ASN A 158 5.50 36.08 32.90
N ASP A 159 6.70 35.50 32.76
CA ASP A 159 7.99 36.11 33.16
C ASP A 159 8.31 37.37 32.33
N VAL A 160 7.83 37.43 31.08
CA VAL A 160 7.97 38.58 30.18
C VAL A 160 6.82 39.55 30.42
N ASN A 161 6.60 39.96 31.67
CA ASN A 161 5.88 41.20 31.92
C ASN A 161 6.79 42.35 31.47
N SER A 162 6.75 42.68 30.18
CA SER A 162 7.53 43.77 29.57
C SER A 162 7.54 45.05 30.39
N GLN A 163 6.42 45.34 31.09
CA GLN A 163 6.29 46.50 31.96
C GLN A 163 7.13 46.42 33.25
N GLU A 164 7.40 45.23 33.78
CA GLU A 164 8.28 45.05 34.95
C GLU A 164 9.75 45.11 34.52
N LEU A 165 10.08 44.58 33.34
CA LEU A 165 11.43 44.63 32.82
C LEU A 165 11.83 46.07 32.45
N ASP A 166 10.93 46.84 31.84
CA ASP A 166 11.13 48.26 31.52
C ASP A 166 11.34 49.10 32.80
N LYS A 167 10.55 48.86 33.86
CA LYS A 167 10.77 49.51 35.15
C LYS A 167 12.12 49.15 35.77
N LEU A 168 12.54 47.89 35.65
CA LEU A 168 13.83 47.44 36.16
C LEU A 168 14.99 48.10 35.39
N TRP A 169 14.83 48.39 34.10
CA TRP A 169 15.81 49.17 33.33
C TRP A 169 15.96 50.61 33.84
N ASP A 170 14.86 51.21 34.31
CA ASP A 170 14.87 52.56 34.91
C ASP A 170 15.46 52.57 36.33
N GLU A 171 15.25 51.50 37.12
CA GLU A 171 15.70 51.38 38.52
C GLU A 171 17.14 50.85 38.67
N ASP A 172 17.50 49.77 37.97
CA ASP A 172 18.82 49.15 37.96
C ASP A 172 19.14 48.47 36.60
N PRO A 173 19.87 49.16 35.71
CA PRO A 173 20.27 48.62 34.41
C PRO A 173 21.10 47.33 34.47
N THR A 174 21.84 47.09 35.56
CA THR A 174 22.72 45.93 35.69
C THR A 174 21.92 44.67 35.98
N GLU A 175 20.99 44.75 36.93
CA GLU A 175 20.09 43.64 37.25
C GLU A 175 19.09 43.39 36.11
N ALA A 176 18.60 44.45 35.44
CA ALA A 176 17.81 44.32 34.22
C ALA A 176 18.53 43.52 33.13
N ALA A 177 19.80 43.83 32.84
CA ALA A 177 20.60 43.11 31.86
C ALA A 177 20.82 41.62 32.22
N ARG A 178 20.92 41.28 33.52
CA ARG A 178 21.04 39.88 33.97
C ARG A 178 19.74 39.10 33.76
N VAL A 179 18.61 39.71 34.10
CA VAL A 179 17.28 39.13 33.92
C VAL A 179 16.97 38.96 32.44
N ASP A 180 17.20 39.98 31.62
CA ASP A 180 17.02 39.92 30.17
C ASP A 180 17.86 38.81 29.52
N ARG A 181 19.14 38.69 29.91
CA ARG A 181 20.00 37.59 29.43
C ARG A 181 19.45 36.22 29.80
N LYS A 182 18.88 36.06 31.00
CA LYS A 182 18.27 34.80 31.45
C LYS A 182 17.01 34.47 30.65
N ILE A 183 16.15 35.46 30.41
CA ILE A 183 14.94 35.33 29.60
C ILE A 183 15.31 34.96 28.16
N ASN A 184 16.24 35.69 27.55
CA ASN A 184 16.70 35.45 26.18
C ASN A 184 17.30 34.05 26.02
N LYS A 185 18.11 33.60 26.99
CA LYS A 185 18.65 32.23 26.99
C LYS A 185 17.55 31.17 27.07
N ARG A 186 16.53 31.37 27.92
CA ARG A 186 15.36 30.46 28.02
C ARG A 186 14.58 30.44 26.71
N LYS A 187 14.27 31.61 26.14
CA LYS A 187 13.56 31.75 24.87
C LYS A 187 14.28 31.03 23.73
N GLN A 188 15.60 31.19 23.63
CA GLN A 188 16.42 30.47 22.64
C GLN A 188 16.34 28.95 22.85
N SER A 189 16.45 28.47 24.09
CA SER A 189 16.34 27.04 24.41
C SER A 189 14.98 26.46 24.03
N ILE A 190 13.89 27.19 24.27
CA ILE A 190 12.54 26.75 23.91
C ILE A 190 12.32 26.78 22.41
N GLN A 191 12.82 27.80 21.70
CA GLN A 191 12.76 27.84 20.24
C GLN A 191 13.50 26.66 19.62
N GLN A 192 14.67 26.28 20.15
CA GLN A 192 15.40 25.09 19.72
C GLN A 192 14.61 23.80 20.01
N ALA A 193 14.01 23.67 21.20
CA ALA A 193 13.18 22.52 21.55
C ALA A 193 11.94 22.42 20.63
N GLN A 194 11.26 23.53 20.36
CA GLN A 194 10.14 23.61 19.42
C GLN A 194 10.54 23.23 18.00
N GLN A 195 11.71 23.68 17.54
CA GLN A 195 12.22 23.33 16.22
C GLN A 195 12.46 21.83 16.10
N LYS A 196 13.16 21.23 17.07
CA LYS A 196 13.40 19.78 17.11
C LYS A 196 12.10 18.99 17.17
N LEU A 197 11.12 19.47 17.94
CA LEU A 197 9.80 18.86 18.03
C LEU A 197 9.07 18.89 16.69
N ARG A 198 9.06 20.03 15.99
CA ARG A 198 8.46 20.15 14.64
C ARG A 198 9.16 19.26 13.62
N GLU A 199 10.48 19.25 13.61
CA GLU A 199 11.28 18.39 12.73
C GLU A 199 10.93 16.92 12.97
N HIS A 200 10.89 16.50 14.23
CA HIS A 200 10.53 15.14 14.59
C HIS A 200 9.08 14.77 14.20
N GLN A 201 8.11 15.65 14.43
CA GLN A 201 6.74 15.45 13.96
C GLN A 201 6.68 15.30 12.44
N GLN A 202 7.49 16.08 11.71
CA GLN A 202 7.56 16.00 10.27
C GLN A 202 8.21 14.71 9.78
N THR A 203 9.25 14.20 10.44
CA THR A 203 9.85 12.90 10.10
C THR A 203 8.89 11.76 10.35
N GLN A 204 8.17 11.75 11.48
CA GLN A 204 7.14 10.75 11.77
C GLN A 204 6.01 10.78 10.76
N PHE A 205 5.57 11.98 10.38
CA PHE A 205 4.57 12.12 9.33
C PHE A 205 5.07 11.57 7.99
N GLN A 206 6.32 11.85 7.60
CA GLN A 206 6.92 11.29 6.39
C GLN A 206 7.03 9.75 6.44
N GLU A 207 7.31 9.16 7.59
CA GLU A 207 7.32 7.70 7.76
C GLU A 207 5.93 7.11 7.53
N ILE A 208 4.90 7.70 8.14
CA ILE A 208 3.49 7.30 7.91
C ILE A 208 3.12 7.42 6.43
N LEU A 209 3.52 8.50 5.76
CA LEU A 209 3.28 8.68 4.32
C LEU A 209 3.93 7.56 3.50
N LYS A 210 5.17 7.17 3.80
CA LYS A 210 5.86 6.06 3.12
C LYS A 210 5.19 4.71 3.37
N GLU A 211 4.73 4.46 4.59
CA GLU A 211 4.02 3.23 4.93
C GLU A 211 2.68 3.13 4.20
N GLU A 212 1.90 4.21 4.18
CA GLU A 212 0.63 4.27 3.46
C GLU A 212 0.84 4.18 1.94
N GLN A 213 1.88 4.82 1.40
CA GLN A 213 2.30 4.67 0.00
C GLN A 213 2.61 3.19 -0.31
N LYS A 214 3.36 2.50 0.55
CA LYS A 214 3.66 1.08 0.37
C LYS A 214 2.37 0.23 0.37
N LYS A 215 1.46 0.47 1.32
CA LYS A 215 0.16 -0.22 1.37
C LYS A 215 -0.67 0.03 0.11
N LEU A 216 -0.67 1.27 -0.39
CA LEU A 216 -1.35 1.66 -1.61
C LEU A 216 -0.76 0.93 -2.82
N HIS A 217 0.56 0.88 -2.97
CA HIS A 217 1.24 0.18 -4.06
C HIS A 217 1.01 -1.34 -4.04
N LEU A 218 0.91 -1.96 -2.86
CA LEU A 218 0.56 -3.38 -2.75
C LEU A 218 -0.87 -3.67 -3.22
N LYS A 219 -1.83 -2.77 -2.93
CA LYS A 219 -3.24 -2.94 -3.32
C LYS A 219 -3.51 -2.53 -4.77
N HIS A 220 -2.83 -1.49 -5.23
CA HIS A 220 -3.00 -0.84 -6.53
C HIS A 220 -1.66 -0.73 -7.26
N PRO A 221 -1.16 -1.83 -7.87
CA PRO A 221 0.09 -1.81 -8.62
C PRO A 221 0.09 -0.81 -9.78
N GLU A 222 -1.09 -0.49 -10.33
CA GLU A 222 -1.25 0.53 -11.38
C GLU A 222 -0.86 1.95 -10.95
N ILE A 223 -0.86 2.22 -9.63
CA ILE A 223 -0.44 3.50 -9.07
C ILE A 223 1.09 3.60 -8.97
N ALA A 224 1.78 2.47 -8.77
CA ALA A 224 3.23 2.43 -8.63
C ALA A 224 3.96 2.68 -9.96
N ASP A 225 3.28 2.50 -11.10
CA ASP A 225 3.82 2.79 -12.43
C ASP A 225 3.83 4.32 -12.66
N PRO A 226 4.96 4.95 -13.03
CA PRO A 226 5.04 6.41 -13.18
C PRO A 226 4.12 6.98 -14.26
N ILE A 227 3.83 6.20 -15.32
CA ILE A 227 2.97 6.64 -16.42
C ILE A 227 1.50 6.47 -16.01
N LYS A 228 1.12 5.27 -15.54
CA LYS A 228 -0.26 4.98 -15.15
C LYS A 228 -0.65 5.71 -13.87
N GLY A 229 0.23 5.80 -12.89
CA GLY A 229 0.05 6.53 -11.65
C GLY A 229 -0.27 8.01 -11.88
N THR A 230 0.41 8.66 -12.83
CA THR A 230 0.11 10.05 -13.21
C THR A 230 -1.30 10.19 -13.81
N THR A 231 -1.73 9.24 -14.64
CA THR A 231 -3.10 9.24 -15.19
C THR A 231 -4.16 8.97 -14.11
N VAL A 232 -3.91 8.04 -13.19
CA VAL A 232 -4.81 7.74 -12.07
C VAL A 232 -4.92 8.94 -11.14
N LYS A 233 -3.80 9.63 -10.83
CA LYS A 233 -3.76 10.85 -10.04
C LYS A 233 -4.61 11.96 -10.65
N SER A 234 -4.45 12.23 -11.94
CA SER A 234 -5.26 13.27 -12.60
C SER A 234 -6.75 12.91 -12.63
N ASN A 235 -7.08 11.64 -12.83
CA ASN A 235 -8.47 11.17 -12.77
C ASN A 235 -9.08 11.30 -11.36
N ILE A 236 -8.31 11.01 -10.31
CA ILE A 236 -8.71 11.22 -8.91
C ILE A 236 -8.96 12.70 -8.63
N MET A 237 -8.01 13.57 -9.00
CA MET A 237 -8.15 15.03 -8.81
C MET A 237 -9.39 15.57 -9.52
N ASN A 238 -9.63 15.14 -10.77
CA ASN A 238 -10.81 15.54 -11.54
C ASN A 238 -12.11 15.02 -10.91
N TYR A 239 -12.12 13.78 -10.42
CA TYR A 239 -13.28 13.20 -9.75
C TYR A 239 -13.63 13.95 -8.46
N LEU A 240 -12.63 14.21 -7.61
CA LEU A 240 -12.81 14.93 -6.35
C LEU A 240 -13.20 16.39 -6.58
N SER A 241 -12.60 17.06 -7.56
CA SER A 241 -13.00 18.40 -7.98
C SER A 241 -14.46 18.42 -8.44
N SER A 242 -14.91 17.39 -9.19
CA SER A 242 -16.32 17.26 -9.60
C SER A 242 -17.30 17.03 -8.44
N LYS A 243 -16.79 16.65 -7.26
CA LYS A 243 -17.56 16.48 -6.02
C LYS A 243 -17.47 17.70 -5.08
N GLY A 244 -16.71 18.73 -5.45
CA GLY A 244 -16.57 19.97 -4.67
C GLY A 244 -15.43 19.97 -3.66
N PHE A 245 -14.53 18.98 -3.70
CA PHE A 245 -13.32 19.01 -2.88
C PHE A 245 -12.33 20.04 -3.43
N THR A 246 -11.69 20.79 -2.51
CA THR A 246 -10.61 21.70 -2.87
C THR A 246 -9.29 20.93 -3.01
N ASN A 247 -8.31 21.51 -3.71
CA ASN A 247 -6.97 20.91 -3.81
C ASN A 247 -6.31 20.68 -2.45
N GLU A 248 -6.65 21.51 -1.46
CA GLU A 248 -6.12 21.39 -0.11
C GLU A 248 -6.76 20.21 0.64
N ASP A 249 -8.05 19.94 0.40
CA ASP A 249 -8.71 18.74 0.92
C ASP A 249 -8.10 17.48 0.33
N VAL A 250 -7.78 17.49 -0.98
CA VAL A 250 -7.17 16.32 -1.62
C VAL A 250 -5.75 16.06 -1.10
N ALA A 251 -4.98 17.11 -0.80
CA ALA A 251 -3.64 16.96 -0.24
C ALA A 251 -3.63 16.39 1.19
N ARG A 252 -4.75 16.48 1.91
CA ARG A 252 -4.93 15.86 3.23
C ARG A 252 -5.28 14.37 3.12
N ILE A 253 -5.48 13.83 1.91
CA ILE A 253 -5.77 12.42 1.68
C ILE A 253 -4.46 11.66 1.57
N TYR A 254 -4.04 11.04 2.67
CA TYR A 254 -2.84 10.20 2.73
C TYR A 254 -3.12 8.74 3.11
N ASP A 255 -4.31 8.46 3.64
CA ASP A 255 -4.72 7.12 4.06
C ASP A 255 -5.09 6.25 2.86
N SER A 256 -4.47 5.07 2.74
CA SER A 256 -4.74 4.12 1.65
C SER A 256 -6.22 3.71 1.55
N ARG A 257 -6.97 3.69 2.66
CA ARG A 257 -8.41 3.35 2.68
C ARG A 257 -9.26 4.41 2.02
N MET A 258 -8.86 5.68 2.12
CA MET A 258 -9.57 6.77 1.46
C MET A 258 -9.41 6.66 -0.06
N PHE A 259 -8.21 6.28 -0.53
CA PHE A 259 -7.97 6.00 -1.94
C PHE A 259 -8.86 4.87 -2.46
N ASP A 260 -9.04 3.78 -1.70
CA ASP A 260 -9.95 2.69 -2.07
C ASP A 260 -11.38 3.20 -2.32
N VAL A 261 -11.93 3.99 -1.38
CA VAL A 261 -13.28 4.57 -1.49
C VAL A 261 -13.41 5.51 -2.69
N ILE A 262 -12.38 6.32 -2.94
CA ILE A 262 -12.35 7.25 -4.07
C ILE A 262 -12.35 6.46 -5.39
N MET A 263 -11.51 5.45 -5.49
CA MET A 263 -11.36 4.62 -6.68
C MET A 263 -12.65 3.82 -6.96
N ASP A 264 -13.30 3.30 -5.94
CA ASP A 264 -14.60 2.64 -6.05
C ASP A 264 -15.69 3.62 -6.51
N GLY A 265 -15.71 4.84 -5.94
CA GLY A 265 -16.60 5.90 -6.39
C GLY A 265 -16.38 6.32 -7.85
N MET A 266 -15.12 6.37 -8.28
CA MET A 266 -14.75 6.63 -9.68
C MET A 266 -15.22 5.51 -10.60
N LYS A 267 -14.97 4.24 -10.23
CA LYS A 267 -15.43 3.07 -10.97
C LYS A 267 -16.96 3.08 -11.08
N ALA A 268 -17.68 3.34 -9.99
CA ALA A 268 -19.14 3.43 -9.97
C ALA A 268 -19.71 4.58 -10.84
N LYS A 269 -19.00 5.72 -10.92
CA LYS A 269 -19.38 6.82 -11.82
C LYS A 269 -19.14 6.46 -13.29
N ALA A 270 -18.05 5.75 -13.58
CA ALA A 270 -17.71 5.29 -14.93
C ALA A 270 -18.65 4.18 -15.40
N THR A 271 -18.98 3.23 -14.52
CA THR A 271 -20.09 2.29 -14.70
C THR A 271 -21.39 3.00 -14.38
N LYS A 272 -21.76 3.99 -15.21
CA LYS A 272 -23.17 4.35 -15.33
C LYS A 272 -23.90 3.03 -15.47
N PRO A 273 -24.82 2.66 -14.56
CA PRO A 273 -25.58 1.45 -14.77
C PRO A 273 -26.21 1.69 -16.13
N ASN A 274 -25.84 0.87 -17.11
CA ASN A 274 -26.76 0.62 -18.19
C ASN A 274 -27.94 -0.01 -17.45
N LEU A 275 -28.82 0.84 -16.92
CA LEU A 275 -30.26 0.70 -16.99
C LEU A 275 -30.58 0.65 -18.49
N VAL A 276 -29.99 -0.32 -19.21
CA VAL A 276 -30.76 -1.06 -20.17
C VAL A 276 -31.94 -1.50 -19.34
N SER A 277 -32.99 -0.70 -19.46
CA SER A 277 -34.32 -1.22 -19.69
C SER A 277 -34.14 -2.40 -20.64
N LYS A 278 -33.78 -3.54 -20.06
CA LYS A 278 -33.99 -4.85 -20.65
C LYS A 278 -35.49 -4.94 -20.58
N LYS A 279 -36.15 -4.21 -21.48
CA LYS A 279 -37.55 -4.28 -21.78
C LYS A 279 -37.63 -5.66 -22.41
N VAL A 280 -37.72 -6.66 -21.55
CA VAL A 280 -37.94 -8.04 -21.95
C VAL A 280 -39.18 -7.93 -22.83
N LYS A 281 -39.00 -8.17 -24.14
CA LYS A 281 -40.15 -8.21 -25.04
C LYS A 281 -41.12 -9.19 -24.38
N PRO A 282 -42.38 -8.79 -24.11
CA PRO A 282 -43.30 -9.67 -23.40
C PRO A 282 -43.31 -11.00 -24.14
N SER A 283 -42.89 -12.05 -23.44
CA SER A 283 -42.99 -13.41 -23.94
C SER A 283 -44.45 -13.61 -24.34
N LYS A 284 -44.70 -14.09 -25.56
CA LYS A 284 -46.06 -14.26 -26.08
C LYS A 284 -46.80 -15.18 -25.11
N PHE A 285 -47.78 -14.64 -24.40
CA PHE A 285 -48.64 -15.45 -23.55
C PHE A 285 -49.36 -16.48 -24.42
N VAL A 286 -49.17 -17.77 -24.12
CA VAL A 286 -50.02 -18.83 -24.66
C VAL A 286 -51.36 -18.70 -23.96
N LYS A 287 -52.38 -18.19 -24.65
CA LYS A 287 -53.74 -18.18 -24.11
C LYS A 287 -54.22 -19.63 -24.01
N SER A 288 -54.72 -20.00 -22.83
CA SER A 288 -55.29 -21.33 -22.56
C SER A 288 -56.31 -21.69 -23.64
N GLY A 289 -56.15 -22.89 -24.21
CA GLY A 289 -56.88 -23.37 -25.37
C GLY A 289 -58.35 -23.64 -25.08
N VAL A 290 -59.21 -22.69 -25.42
CA VAL A 290 -60.62 -23.00 -25.68
C VAL A 290 -60.68 -23.63 -27.07
N LYS A 291 -61.21 -24.86 -27.17
CA LYS A 291 -61.38 -25.57 -28.46
C LYS A 291 -62.27 -24.70 -29.34
N SER A 292 -61.72 -24.11 -30.40
CA SER A 292 -62.50 -23.40 -31.40
C SER A 292 -63.42 -24.40 -32.10
N THR A 293 -64.72 -24.14 -32.08
CA THR A 293 -65.69 -24.93 -32.84
C THR A 293 -65.46 -24.76 -34.35
N LYS A 294 -65.94 -25.68 -35.18
CA LYS A 294 -65.77 -25.57 -36.64
C LYS A 294 -66.44 -24.29 -37.17
N GLU A 295 -67.54 -23.90 -36.54
CA GLU A 295 -68.30 -22.69 -36.81
C GLU A 295 -67.50 -21.42 -36.51
N ASP A 296 -66.74 -21.40 -35.39
CA ASP A 296 -65.84 -20.28 -35.07
C ASP A 296 -64.69 -20.15 -36.07
N MET A 297 -64.12 -21.27 -36.51
CA MET A 297 -63.05 -21.28 -37.50
C MET A 297 -63.54 -20.77 -38.86
N ASP A 298 -64.74 -21.17 -39.29
CA ASP A 298 -65.34 -20.71 -40.53
C ASP A 298 -65.76 -19.24 -40.47
N SER A 299 -66.26 -18.76 -39.32
CA SER A 299 -66.55 -17.35 -39.08
C SER A 299 -65.29 -16.48 -39.16
N GLN A 300 -64.19 -16.92 -38.56
CA GLN A 300 -62.91 -16.21 -38.67
C GLN A 300 -62.34 -16.25 -40.09
N SER A 301 -62.48 -17.39 -40.79
CA SER A 301 -62.07 -17.51 -42.20
C SER A 301 -62.88 -16.56 -43.09
N ARG A 302 -64.20 -16.47 -42.91
CA ARG A 302 -65.08 -15.50 -43.57
C ARG A 302 -64.60 -14.07 -43.31
N LEU A 303 -64.42 -13.70 -42.04
CA LEU A 303 -63.99 -12.35 -41.65
C LEU A 303 -62.65 -11.97 -42.27
N ASN A 304 -61.70 -12.90 -42.32
CA ASN A 304 -60.40 -12.65 -42.94
C ASN A 304 -60.53 -12.45 -44.45
N LYS A 305 -61.36 -13.24 -45.15
CA LYS A 305 -61.61 -13.06 -46.59
C LYS A 305 -62.37 -11.75 -46.90
N ILE A 306 -63.31 -11.33 -46.04
CA ILE A 306 -63.96 -10.01 -46.15
C ILE A 306 -62.92 -8.89 -45.99
N LYS A 307 -62.01 -9.02 -45.01
CA LYS A 307 -60.96 -8.03 -44.78
C LYS A 307 -59.96 -7.96 -45.94
N THR A 308 -59.57 -9.09 -46.51
CA THR A 308 -58.69 -9.11 -47.68
C THR A 308 -59.39 -8.48 -48.88
N LEU A 309 -60.66 -8.80 -49.14
CA LEU A 309 -61.44 -8.15 -50.20
C LEU A 309 -61.56 -6.64 -49.98
N LYS A 310 -61.85 -6.19 -48.75
CA LYS A 310 -61.89 -4.75 -48.43
C LYS A 310 -60.55 -4.06 -48.67
N LYS A 311 -59.45 -4.78 -48.52
CA LYS A 311 -58.09 -4.24 -48.70
C LYS A 311 -57.60 -4.30 -50.14
N SER A 312 -57.95 -5.37 -50.87
CA SER A 312 -57.50 -5.61 -52.24
C SER A 312 -58.44 -5.02 -53.28
N GLY A 313 -59.74 -4.92 -52.99
CA GLY A 313 -60.79 -4.47 -53.92
C GLY A 313 -60.95 -5.35 -55.16
N SER A 314 -60.31 -6.52 -55.19
CA SER A 314 -60.21 -7.38 -56.37
C SER A 314 -61.51 -8.12 -56.64
N THR A 315 -61.95 -8.15 -57.90
CA THR A 315 -63.12 -8.91 -58.34
C THR A 315 -62.95 -10.41 -58.13
N LYS A 316 -61.71 -10.93 -58.19
CA LYS A 316 -61.40 -12.34 -57.93
C LYS A 316 -61.66 -12.72 -56.47
N ASP A 317 -61.23 -11.89 -55.53
CA ASP A 317 -61.44 -12.12 -54.09
C ASP A 317 -62.93 -12.04 -53.73
N ALA A 318 -63.71 -11.21 -54.44
CA ALA A 318 -65.16 -11.12 -54.29
C ALA A 318 -65.86 -12.40 -54.78
N THR A 319 -65.43 -12.94 -55.93
CA THR A 319 -65.98 -14.21 -56.45
C THR A 319 -65.64 -15.39 -55.56
N GLU A 320 -64.42 -15.45 -55.01
CA GLU A 320 -64.00 -16.52 -54.11
C GLU A 320 -64.78 -16.50 -52.78
N LEU A 321 -65.12 -15.31 -52.31
CA LEU A 321 -65.94 -15.13 -51.12
C LEU A 321 -67.39 -15.59 -51.34
N LEU A 322 -67.97 -15.27 -52.50
CA LEU A 322 -69.33 -15.70 -52.85
C LEU A 322 -69.42 -17.21 -53.07
N LEU A 323 -68.49 -17.80 -53.84
CA LEU A 323 -68.51 -19.22 -54.18
C LEU A 323 -68.36 -20.16 -52.97
N ARG A 324 -67.72 -19.69 -51.90
CA ARG A 324 -67.46 -20.51 -50.71
C ARG A 324 -68.61 -20.45 -49.68
N TYR A 325 -69.48 -19.45 -49.76
CA TYR A 325 -70.41 -19.13 -48.67
C TYR A 325 -71.85 -18.79 -49.09
N LEU A 326 -72.18 -18.89 -50.38
CA LEU A 326 -73.53 -19.23 -50.84
C LEU A 326 -73.73 -20.75 -50.80
#